data_AF-A0A954WHY2-F1
#
_entry.id   AF-A0A954WHY2-F1
#
_cell.length_a   1.000
_cell.length_b   1.000
_cell.length_c   1.000
_cell.angle_alpha   90.00
_cell.angle_beta   90.00
_cell.angle_gamma   90.00
#
_symmetry.space_group_name_H-M   'P 1'
#
loop_
_entity.id
_entity.type
_entity.pdbx_description
1 polymer ?
#
loop_
_entity_poly.entity_id
_entity_poly.type
_entity_poly.pdbx_seq_one_letter_code
_entity_poly.pdbx_strand_id
1 'polypeptide(L)'
;REQASADDASSAAIEWECRRERFRQAARLVRQQVDAATWQAFWLTTVEARGVEETAAALNKSIGSVYAARSRVMRRLRDAARRVTDENDE
;
A
#
# COMPACT_ATOMS: atom_id res chain seq x y z
N ARG A 1 -25.86 3.49 -29.35
CA ARG A 1 -24.38 3.44 -29.20
C ARG A 1 -24.06 4.41 -28.08
N GLU A 2 -23.82 3.88 -26.90
CA GLU A 2 -23.74 4.60 -25.63
C GLU A 2 -22.47 5.44 -25.63
N GLN A 3 -22.61 6.76 -25.63
CA GLN A 3 -21.49 7.69 -25.44
C GLN A 3 -21.31 7.84 -23.93
N ALA A 4 -20.38 7.09 -23.34
CA ALA A 4 -19.81 7.47 -22.05
C ALA A 4 -19.17 8.87 -22.25
N SER A 5 -19.69 9.86 -21.55
CA SER A 5 -19.32 11.28 -21.72
C SER A 5 -17.89 11.53 -21.23
N ALA A 6 -17.20 12.51 -21.83
CA ALA A 6 -15.85 12.92 -21.42
C ALA A 6 -15.74 13.35 -19.94
N ASP A 7 -16.87 13.73 -19.35
CA ASP A 7 -17.01 14.12 -17.94
C ASP A 7 -16.86 12.92 -16.97
N ASP A 8 -17.36 11.74 -17.37
CA ASP A 8 -17.29 10.49 -16.59
C ASP A 8 -15.87 9.93 -16.58
N ALA A 9 -15.20 9.97 -17.74
CA ALA A 9 -13.79 9.61 -17.87
C ALA A 9 -12.87 10.54 -17.08
N SER A 10 -13.18 11.84 -17.04
CA SER A 10 -12.43 12.83 -16.26
C SER A 10 -12.63 12.63 -14.76
N SER A 11 -13.86 12.36 -14.32
CA SER A 11 -14.18 12.03 -12.92
C SER A 11 -13.46 10.75 -12.46
N ALA A 12 -13.49 9.68 -13.27
CA ALA A 12 -12.79 8.44 -12.98
C ALA A 12 -11.26 8.61 -12.88
N ALA A 13 -10.67 9.46 -13.72
CA ALA A 13 -9.24 9.79 -13.65
C ALA A 13 -8.89 10.51 -12.34
N ILE A 14 -9.70 11.52 -11.96
CA ILE A 14 -9.54 12.27 -10.71
C ILE A 14 -9.65 11.34 -9.49
N GLU A 15 -10.66 10.45 -9.47
CA GLU A 15 -10.80 9.46 -8.40
C GLU A 15 -9.59 8.53 -8.27
N TRP A 16 -9.00 8.14 -9.39
CA TRP A 16 -7.82 7.28 -9.41
C TRP A 16 -6.59 7.97 -8.83
N GLU A 17 -6.39 9.25 -9.18
CA GLU A 17 -5.31 10.06 -8.65
C GLU A 17 -5.48 10.30 -7.15
N CYS A 18 -6.69 10.63 -6.69
CA CYS A 18 -7.02 10.78 -5.28
C CYS A 18 -6.77 9.48 -4.49
N ARG A 19 -7.13 8.32 -5.05
CA ARG A 19 -6.86 7.01 -4.42
C ARG A 19 -5.36 6.73 -4.32
N ARG A 20 -4.61 7.05 -5.36
CA ARG A 20 -3.15 6.89 -5.40
C ARG A 20 -2.46 7.78 -4.38
N GLU A 21 -2.89 9.03 -4.24
CA GLU A 21 -2.31 9.97 -3.29
C GLU A 21 -2.60 9.56 -1.84
N ARG A 22 -3.85 9.18 -1.52
CA ARG A 22 -4.20 8.61 -0.21
C ARG A 22 -3.36 7.38 0.14
N PHE A 23 -3.14 6.49 -0.83
CA PHE A 23 -2.26 5.34 -0.62
C PHE A 23 -0.83 5.75 -0.32
N ARG A 24 -0.27 6.75 -1.01
CA ARG A 24 1.08 7.26 -0.74
C ARG A 24 1.20 7.86 0.65
N GLN A 25 0.22 8.65 1.07
CA GLN A 25 0.19 9.23 2.41
C GLN A 25 0.11 8.13 3.48
N ALA A 26 -0.82 7.18 3.32
CA ALA A 26 -0.93 6.01 4.19
C ALA A 26 0.38 5.21 4.24
N ALA A 27 1.04 4.99 3.10
CA ALA A 27 2.32 4.30 3.03
C ALA A 27 3.44 5.02 3.79
N ARG A 28 3.50 6.36 3.72
CA ARG A 28 4.46 7.16 4.49
C ARG A 28 4.25 6.99 5.99
N LEU A 29 3.00 7.06 6.46
CA LEU A 29 2.66 6.87 7.87
C LEU A 29 3.02 5.46 8.35
N VAL A 30 2.62 4.43 7.60
CA VAL A 30 2.88 3.04 7.98
C VAL A 30 4.36 2.72 8.01
N ARG A 31 5.15 3.24 7.06
CA ARG A 31 6.61 3.08 7.03
C ARG A 31 7.28 3.59 8.30
N GLN A 32 6.76 4.66 8.91
CA GLN A 32 7.30 5.21 10.17
C GLN A 32 6.89 4.40 11.41
N GLN A 33 5.83 3.59 11.32
CA GLN A 33 5.27 2.87 12.46
C GLN A 33 5.75 1.40 12.58
N VAL A 34 6.38 0.86 11.54
CA VAL A 34 6.90 -0.52 11.52
C VAL A 34 8.43 -0.51 11.48
N ASP A 35 9.05 -1.59 11.93
CA ASP A 35 10.49 -1.74 11.78
C ASP A 35 10.91 -1.84 10.30
N ALA A 36 12.14 -1.46 10.01
CA ALA A 36 12.67 -1.42 8.65
C ALA A 36 12.62 -2.78 7.94
N ALA A 37 12.87 -3.90 8.65
CA ALA A 37 12.85 -5.23 8.06
C ALA A 37 11.41 -5.66 7.69
N THR A 38 10.42 -5.33 8.53
CA THR A 38 9.00 -5.54 8.23
C THR A 38 8.57 -4.73 7.01
N TRP A 39 8.96 -3.45 6.93
CA TRP A 39 8.68 -2.62 5.76
C TRP A 39 9.32 -3.19 4.49
N GLN A 40 10.58 -3.60 4.58
CA GLN A 40 11.33 -4.09 3.43
C GLN A 40 10.81 -5.44 2.94
N ALA A 41 10.43 -6.35 3.85
CA ALA A 41 9.78 -7.61 3.50
C ALA A 41 8.47 -7.39 2.72
N PHE A 42 7.66 -6.41 3.14
CA PHE A 42 6.47 -6.02 2.40
C PHE A 42 6.81 -5.42 1.02
N TRP A 43 7.76 -4.49 0.97
CA TRP A 43 8.14 -3.80 -0.26
C TRP A 43 8.65 -4.77 -1.33
N LEU A 44 9.61 -5.62 -0.97
CA LEU A 44 10.20 -6.62 -1.87
C LEU A 44 9.12 -7.57 -2.42
N THR A 45 8.21 -8.06 -1.57
CA THR A 45 7.20 -9.05 -1.98
C THR A 45 5.97 -8.48 -2.68
N THR A 46 5.63 -7.22 -2.44
CA THR A 46 4.38 -6.62 -2.92
C THR A 46 4.61 -5.58 -4.00
N VAL A 47 5.62 -4.74 -3.84
CA VAL A 47 5.92 -3.65 -4.79
C VAL A 47 6.90 -4.14 -5.85
N GLU A 48 7.94 -4.88 -5.45
CA GLU A 48 8.92 -5.45 -6.39
C GLU A 48 8.54 -6.86 -6.86
N ALA A 49 7.43 -7.42 -6.36
CA ALA A 49 6.93 -8.76 -6.70
C ALA A 49 7.97 -9.89 -6.58
N ARG A 50 8.96 -9.75 -5.69
CA ARG A 50 9.96 -10.79 -5.40
C ARG A 50 9.35 -11.96 -4.64
N GLY A 51 9.98 -13.13 -4.80
CA GLY A 51 9.58 -14.35 -4.12
C GLY A 51 9.69 -14.22 -2.59
N VAL A 52 8.78 -14.87 -1.87
CA VAL A 52 8.80 -14.86 -0.39
C VAL A 52 10.04 -15.56 0.15
N GLU A 53 10.45 -16.68 -0.44
CA GLU A 53 11.65 -17.44 -0.05
C GLU A 53 12.93 -16.63 -0.29
N GLU A 54 13.03 -16.01 -1.46
CA GLU A 54 14.14 -15.13 -1.83
C GLU A 54 14.23 -13.92 -0.89
N THR A 55 13.08 -13.30 -0.58
CA THR A 55 13.01 -12.18 0.37
C THR A 55 13.40 -12.61 1.78
N ALA A 56 12.95 -13.78 2.22
CA ALA A 56 13.28 -14.34 3.53
C ALA A 56 14.79 -14.56 3.66
N ALA A 57 15.43 -15.14 2.64
CA ALA A 57 16.87 -15.31 2.58
C ALA A 57 17.61 -13.95 2.57
N ALA A 58 17.19 -13.01 1.73
CA ALA A 58 17.82 -11.69 1.61
C ALA A 58 17.75 -10.86 2.90
N LEU A 59 16.69 -11.03 3.71
CA LEU A 59 16.49 -10.31 4.97
C LEU A 59 16.95 -11.11 6.20
N ASN A 60 17.50 -12.31 6.02
CA ASN A 60 17.84 -13.25 7.09
C ASN A 60 16.66 -13.47 8.06
N LYS A 61 15.48 -13.73 7.50
CA LYS A 61 14.22 -13.98 8.22
C LYS A 61 13.63 -15.33 7.82
N SER A 62 12.71 -15.85 8.62
CA SER A 62 11.89 -17.00 8.21
C SER A 62 10.83 -16.57 7.20
N ILE A 63 10.43 -17.49 6.33
CA ILE A 63 9.30 -17.34 5.40
C ILE A 63 8.04 -16.89 6.15
N GLY A 64 7.74 -17.50 7.30
CA GLY A 64 6.62 -17.13 8.15
C GLY A 64 6.70 -15.67 8.65
N SER A 65 7.90 -15.17 8.95
CA SER A 65 8.09 -13.76 9.32
C SER A 65 7.81 -12.82 8.14
N VAL A 66 8.12 -13.21 6.90
CA VAL A 66 7.81 -12.40 5.70
C VAL A 66 6.30 -12.32 5.47
N TYR A 67 5.58 -13.45 5.59
CA TYR A 67 4.12 -13.45 5.53
C TYR A 67 3.48 -12.60 6.64
N ALA A 68 3.99 -12.72 7.87
CA ALA A 68 3.52 -11.92 9.01
C ALA A 68 3.79 -10.42 8.78
N ALA A 69 4.96 -10.06 8.27
CA ALA A 69 5.30 -8.69 7.91
C ALA A 69 4.32 -8.14 6.86
N ARG A 70 4.08 -8.88 5.76
CA ARG A 70 3.12 -8.49 4.72
C ARG A 70 1.71 -8.28 5.29
N SER A 71 1.22 -9.21 6.10
CA SER A 71 -0.12 -9.10 6.71
C SER A 71 -0.24 -7.88 7.62
N ARG A 72 0.77 -7.63 8.48
CA ARG A 72 0.80 -6.45 9.36
C ARG A 72 0.81 -5.15 8.58
N VAL A 73 1.67 -5.03 7.57
CA VAL A 73 1.77 -3.81 6.76
C VAL A 73 0.47 -3.58 5.98
N MET A 74 -0.10 -4.61 5.35
CA MET A 74 -1.38 -4.50 4.63
C MET A 74 -2.53 -4.06 5.55
N ARG A 75 -2.60 -4.59 6.78
CA ARG A 75 -3.61 -4.16 7.77
C ARG A 75 -3.45 -2.68 8.09
N ARG A 76 -2.22 -2.26 8.42
CA ARG A 76 -1.93 -0.87 8.78
C ARG A 76 -2.15 0.10 7.61
N LEU A 77 -1.85 -0.30 6.38
CA LEU A 77 -2.12 0.50 5.19
C LEU A 77 -3.62 0.75 5.01
N ARG A 78 -4.45 -0.27 5.22
CA ARG A 78 -5.91 -0.11 5.19
C ARG A 78 -6.41 0.80 6.30
N ASP A 79 -5.88 0.63 7.51
CA ASP A 79 -6.27 1.46 8.66
C ASP A 79 -5.85 2.93 8.45
N ALA A 80 -4.63 3.17 7.94
CA ALA A 80 -4.13 4.52 7.65
C ALA A 80 -4.87 5.18 6.48
N ALA A 81 -5.17 4.44 5.40
CA ALA A 81 -5.92 4.99 4.26
C ALA A 81 -7.35 5.43 4.63
N ARG A 82 -7.97 4.76 5.62
CA ARG A 82 -9.25 5.20 6.19
C ARG A 82 -9.11 6.53 6.94
N ARG A 83 -8.09 6.67 7.78
CA ARG A 83 -7.85 7.89 8.58
C ARG A 83 -7.51 9.12 7.73
N VAL A 84 -6.70 8.94 6.69
CA VAL A 84 -6.33 10.03 5.76
C VAL A 84 -7.55 10.60 5.02
N THR A 85 -8.65 9.82 4.92
CA THR A 85 -9.89 10.32 4.31
C THR A 85 -10.61 11.30 5.26
N ASP A 86 -10.56 11.11 6.58
CA ASP A 86 -11.15 12.04 7.56
C ASP A 86 -10.38 13.37 7.66
N GLU A 87 -9.03 13.35 7.61
CA GLU A 87 -8.20 14.55 7.83
C GLU A 87 -8.19 15.55 6.66
N ASN A 88 -8.73 15.20 5.49
CA ASN A 88 -8.80 16.11 4.33
C ASN A 88 -10.19 16.75 4.16
N ASP A 89 -11.17 16.39 5.00
CA ASP A 89 -12.54 16.94 5.00
C ASP A 89 -12.74 18.06 6.06
N GLU A 90 -11.68 18.47 6.78
CA GLU A 90 -11.68 19.61 7.75
C GLU A 90 -10.87 20.83 7.26
#